data_AF-A0AAE4I444-F1
#
_entry.id   AF-A0AAE4I444-F1
#
_cell.length_a   1.000
_cell.length_b   1.000
_cell.length_c   1.000
_cell.angle_alpha   90.00
_cell.angle_beta   90.00
_cell.angle_gamma   90.00
#
_symmetry.space_group_name_H-M   'P 1'
#
loop_
_entity.id
_entity.type
_entity.pdbx_description
1 polymer ?
#
loop_
_entity_poly.entity_id
_entity_poly.type
_entity_poly.pdbx_seq_one_letter_code
_entity_poly.pdbx_strand_id
1 'polypeptide(L)'
;MKKKASGFTLLEMLVVLFIISLLLLLFVPKLMTQKDNASKKSDGAIAKVVETQIEVYELDHGKKPSREELIDEGYVKEEQYKAYERAQK
;
A
#
# COMPACT_ATOMS: atom_id res chain seq x y z
N MET A 1 18.85 35.24 45.54
CA MET A 1 17.61 35.53 44.79
C MET A 1 17.25 34.31 43.95
N LYS A 2 16.14 33.61 44.23
CA LYS A 2 15.69 32.46 43.42
C LYS A 2 15.03 32.99 42.16
N LYS A 3 15.57 32.69 40.97
CA LYS A 3 14.90 32.95 39.69
C LYS A 3 13.61 32.12 39.65
N LYS A 4 12.45 32.76 39.46
CA LYS A 4 11.21 32.04 39.17
C LYS A 4 11.37 31.40 37.79
N ALA A 5 11.30 30.07 37.71
CA ALA A 5 11.18 29.39 36.43
C ALA A 5 9.79 29.69 35.85
N SER A 6 9.72 30.26 34.65
CA SER A 6 8.48 30.36 33.90
C SER A 6 8.11 28.97 33.41
N GLY A 7 7.14 28.33 34.04
CA GLY A 7 6.57 27.07 33.58
C GLY A 7 5.53 27.29 32.49
N PHE A 8 5.33 26.28 31.64
CA PHE A 8 4.26 26.24 30.65
C PHE A 8 2.88 26.37 31.31
N THR A 9 2.01 27.15 30.70
CA THR A 9 0.61 27.32 31.09
C THR A 9 -0.27 26.27 30.41
N LEU A 10 -1.42 25.97 31.02
CA LEU A 10 -2.43 25.12 30.39
C LEU A 10 -2.95 25.72 29.08
N LEU A 11 -3.04 27.04 29.01
CA LEU A 11 -3.48 27.76 27.80
C LEU A 11 -2.55 27.47 26.62
N GLU A 12 -1.23 27.50 26.83
CA GLU A 12 -0.24 27.21 25.78
C GLU A 12 -0.38 25.77 25.29
N MET A 13 -0.56 24.81 26.19
CA MET A 13 -0.78 23.41 25.81
C MET A 13 -2.06 23.21 25.00
N LEU A 14 -3.14 23.94 25.31
CA LEU A 14 -4.37 23.89 24.54
C LEU A 14 -4.19 24.42 23.11
N VAL A 15 -3.47 25.54 22.95
CA VAL A 15 -3.19 26.10 21.62
C VAL A 15 -2.30 25.15 20.80
N VAL A 16 -1.30 24.51 21.43
CA VAL A 16 -0.44 23.52 20.76
C VAL A 16 -1.25 22.32 20.28
N LEU A 17 -2.09 21.74 21.13
CA LEU A 17 -2.94 20.59 20.75
C LEU A 17 -3.96 20.97 19.66
N PHE A 18 -4.47 22.20 19.69
CA PHE A 18 -5.35 22.73 18.64
C PHE A 18 -4.64 22.82 17.29
N ILE A 19 -3.40 23.33 17.24
CA ILE A 19 -2.63 23.37 15.99
C ILE A 19 -2.32 21.95 15.49
N ILE A 20 -1.92 21.04 16.38
CA ILE A 20 -1.64 19.64 16.01
C ILE A 20 -2.89 18.97 15.44
N SER A 21 -4.07 19.17 16.02
CA SER A 21 -5.31 18.55 15.53
C SER A 21 -5.69 19.05 14.13
N LEU A 22 -5.53 20.36 13.86
CA LEU A 22 -5.74 20.92 12.53
C LEU A 22 -4.77 20.33 11.49
N LEU A 23 -3.50 20.18 11.84
CA LEU A 23 -2.51 19.56 10.97
C LEU A 23 -2.84 18.09 10.71
N LEU A 24 -3.20 17.32 11.75
CA LEU A 24 -3.58 15.91 11.59
C LEU A 24 -4.77 15.75 10.65
N LEU A 25 -5.75 16.66 10.69
CA LEU A 25 -6.91 16.62 9.80
C LEU A 25 -6.53 16.71 8.31
N LEU A 26 -5.47 17.47 7.98
CA LEU A 26 -4.97 17.60 6.62
C LEU A 26 -4.02 16.45 6.23
N PHE A 27 -3.22 15.96 7.17
CA PHE A 27 -2.19 14.94 6.92
C PHE A 27 -2.76 13.52 6.82
N VAL A 28 -3.67 13.13 7.71
CA VAL A 28 -4.24 11.78 7.77
C VAL A 28 -4.87 11.32 6.44
N PRO A 29 -5.78 12.08 5.80
CA PRO A 29 -6.38 11.63 4.54
C PRO A 29 -5.32 11.48 3.42
N LYS A 30 -4.34 12.39 3.36
CA LYS A 30 -3.26 12.31 2.37
C LYS A 30 -2.40 11.05 2.57
N LEU A 31 -2.09 10.69 3.81
CA LEU A 31 -1.35 9.48 4.11
C LEU A 31 -2.13 8.22 3.74
N MET A 32 -3.44 8.19 3.98
CA MET A 32 -4.31 7.08 3.56
C MET A 32 -4.30 6.93 2.04
N THR A 33 -4.53 8.00 1.29
CA THR A 33 -4.46 7.97 -0.18
C THR A 33 -3.08 7.55 -0.70
N GLN A 34 -2.00 8.01 -0.06
CA GLN A 34 -0.64 7.61 -0.46
C GLN A 34 -0.40 6.11 -0.23
N LYS A 35 -0.88 5.56 0.89
CA LYS A 35 -0.81 4.13 1.19
C LYS A 35 -1.60 3.31 0.17
N ASP A 36 -2.81 3.75 -0.17
CA ASP A 36 -3.66 3.07 -1.15
C ASP A 36 -3.01 3.10 -2.55
N ASN A 37 -2.45 4.24 -2.95
CA ASN A 37 -1.72 4.36 -4.22
C ASN A 37 -0.49 3.45 -4.27
N ALA A 38 0.25 3.35 -3.16
CA ALA A 38 1.39 2.44 -3.07
C ALA A 38 0.95 0.97 -3.21
N SER A 39 -0.15 0.59 -2.55
CA SER A 39 -0.74 -0.75 -2.68
C SER A 39 -1.17 -1.05 -4.11
N LYS A 40 -1.87 -0.12 -4.78
CA LYS A 40 -2.27 -0.27 -6.19
C LYS A 40 -1.07 -0.41 -7.12
N LYS A 41 -0.02 0.38 -6.91
CA LYS A 41 1.21 0.28 -7.70
C LYS A 41 1.92 -1.06 -7.48
N SER A 42 1.92 -1.56 -6.25
CA SER A 42 2.45 -2.89 -5.92
C SER A 42 1.65 -4.00 -6.61
N ASP A 43 0.33 -3.97 -6.50
CA ASP A 43 -0.55 -4.95 -7.16
C ASP A 43 -0.36 -4.90 -8.69
N GLY A 44 -0.23 -3.71 -9.29
CA GLY A 44 0.06 -3.57 -10.72
C GLY A 44 1.44 -4.11 -11.14
N ALA A 45 2.47 -3.97 -10.30
CA ALA A 45 3.78 -4.55 -10.56
C ALA A 45 3.73 -6.09 -10.49
N ILE A 46 3.03 -6.64 -9.51
CA ILE A 46 2.82 -8.09 -9.39
C ILE A 46 2.00 -8.59 -10.58
N ALA A 47 0.98 -7.85 -11.00
CA ALA A 47 0.17 -8.18 -12.16
C ALA A 47 1.04 -8.32 -13.42
N LYS A 48 2.00 -7.42 -13.62
CA LYS A 48 2.93 -7.52 -14.75
C LYS A 48 3.82 -8.77 -14.69
N VAL A 49 4.25 -9.16 -13.49
CA VAL A 49 4.99 -10.42 -13.31
C VAL A 49 4.12 -11.61 -13.69
N VAL A 50 2.86 -11.66 -13.24
CA VAL A 50 1.92 -12.73 -13.58
C VAL A 50 1.65 -12.80 -15.09
N GLU A 51 1.44 -11.65 -15.76
CA GLU A 51 1.32 -11.60 -17.22
C GLU A 51 2.53 -12.20 -17.93
N THR A 52 3.74 -11.86 -17.50
CA THR A 52 4.97 -12.45 -18.07
C THR A 52 5.02 -13.96 -17.83
N GLN A 53 4.58 -14.46 -16.67
CA GLN A 53 4.53 -15.90 -16.42
C GLN A 53 3.49 -16.62 -17.29
N ILE A 54 2.35 -15.96 -17.57
CA ILE A 54 1.36 -16.45 -18.54
C ILE A 54 1.98 -16.55 -19.93
N GLU A 55 2.71 -15.52 -20.37
CA GLU A 55 3.41 -15.54 -21.67
C GLU A 55 4.44 -16.67 -21.75
N VAL A 56 5.21 -16.92 -20.68
CA VAL A 56 6.17 -18.03 -20.63
C VAL A 56 5.43 -19.37 -20.73
N TYR A 57 4.35 -19.56 -19.97
CA TYR A 57 3.54 -20.79 -20.06
C TYR A 57 3.01 -21.02 -21.47
N GLU A 58 2.50 -19.96 -22.12
CA GLU A 58 1.99 -20.00 -23.49
C GLU A 58 3.06 -20.42 -24.49
N LEU A 59 4.31 -19.98 -24.30
CA LEU A 59 5.44 -20.39 -25.13
C LEU A 59 5.81 -21.86 -24.94
N ASP A 60 5.76 -22.36 -23.70
CA ASP A 60 6.15 -23.73 -23.36
C ASP A 60 5.07 -24.76 -23.73
N HIS A 61 3.79 -24.40 -23.59
CA HIS A 61 2.66 -25.32 -23.76
C HIS A 61 1.79 -25.03 -24.98
N GLY A 62 2.00 -23.91 -25.68
CA GLY A 62 1.24 -23.52 -26.87
C GLY A 62 -0.23 -23.16 -26.60
N LYS A 63 -0.62 -22.98 -25.33
CA LYS A 63 -1.98 -22.64 -24.91
C LYS A 63 -1.95 -21.66 -23.74
N LYS A 64 -3.02 -20.86 -23.59
CA LYS A 64 -3.19 -20.01 -22.41
C LYS A 64 -3.39 -20.88 -21.16
N PRO A 65 -2.69 -20.63 -20.05
CA PRO A 65 -2.89 -21.37 -18.83
C PRO A 65 -4.19 -20.99 -18.12
N SER A 66 -4.75 -21.94 -17.39
CA SER A 66 -5.70 -21.71 -16.31
C SER A 66 -4.98 -21.24 -15.03
N ARG A 67 -5.76 -20.71 -14.08
CA ARG A 67 -5.24 -20.32 -12.75
C ARG A 67 -4.59 -21.50 -12.04
N GLU A 68 -5.24 -22.65 -12.09
CA GLU A 68 -4.80 -23.88 -11.43
C GLU A 68 -3.47 -24.35 -12.03
N GLU A 69 -3.34 -24.35 -13.36
CA GLU A 69 -2.09 -24.71 -14.04
C GLU A 69 -0.92 -23.78 -13.65
N LEU A 70 -1.14 -22.46 -13.59
CA LEU A 70 -0.08 -21.53 -13.16
C LEU A 70 0.40 -21.77 -11.73
N ILE A 71 -0.50 -22.18 -10.84
CA ILE A 71 -0.20 -22.35 -9.42
C ILE A 71 0.40 -23.73 -9.16
N ASP A 72 -0.21 -24.79 -9.70
CA ASP A 72 0.20 -26.18 -9.50
C ASP A 72 1.54 -26.46 -10.17
N GLU A 73 1.80 -25.86 -11.34
CA GLU A 73 3.10 -25.98 -12.02
C GLU A 73 4.15 -24.96 -11.50
N GLY A 74 3.76 -24.09 -10.55
CA GLY A 74 4.68 -23.23 -9.82
C GLY A 74 5.13 -21.96 -10.54
N TYR A 75 4.47 -21.57 -11.64
CA TYR A 75 4.73 -20.32 -12.35
C TYR A 75 4.40 -19.09 -11.48
N VAL A 76 3.34 -19.17 -10.68
CA VAL A 76 2.93 -18.08 -9.77
C VAL A 76 2.46 -18.63 -8.43
N LYS A 77 2.66 -17.84 -7.37
CA LYS A 77 2.05 -18.12 -6.06
C LYS A 77 0.60 -17.65 -6.04
N GLU A 78 -0.21 -18.32 -5.22
CA GLU A 78 -1.60 -17.94 -4.93
C GLU A 78 -1.76 -16.44 -4.58
N GLU A 79 -0.84 -15.90 -3.77
CA GLU A 79 -0.87 -14.48 -3.37
C GLU A 79 -0.62 -13.53 -4.54
N GLN A 80 0.23 -13.93 -5.48
CA GLN A 80 0.54 -13.14 -6.66
C GLN A 80 -0.63 -13.13 -7.63
N TYR A 81 -1.29 -14.29 -7.82
CA TYR A 81 -2.50 -14.37 -8.64
C TYR A 81 -3.65 -13.55 -8.03
N LYS A 82 -3.85 -13.60 -6.71
CA LYS A 82 -4.81 -12.73 -6.02
C LYS A 82 -4.52 -11.25 -6.19
N ALA A 83 -3.24 -10.85 -6.17
CA ALA A 83 -2.84 -9.47 -6.43
C ALA A 83 -3.12 -9.06 -7.88
N TYR A 84 -2.90 -9.97 -8.83
CA TYR A 84 -3.28 -9.78 -10.23
C TYR A 84 -4.79 -9.57 -10.41
N GLU A 85 -5.64 -10.39 -9.76
CA GLU A 85 -7.10 -10.19 -9.79
C GLU A 85 -7.54 -8.86 -9.18
N ARG A 86 -6.88 -8.42 -8.10
CA ARG A 86 -7.14 -7.10 -7.49
C ARG A 86 -6.74 -5.95 -8.40
N ALA A 87 -5.65 -6.09 -9.15
CA ALA A 87 -5.17 -5.08 -10.08
C ALA A 87 -6.09 -4.91 -11.31
N GLN A 88 -6.88 -5.94 -11.67
CA GLN A 88 -7.81 -5.91 -12.79
C GLN A 88 -9.22 -5.42 -12.44
N LYS A 89 -9.56 -5.28 -11.15
CA LYS A 89 -10.83 -4.71 -10.68
C LYS A 89 -10.74 -3.19 -10.56
#